data_AF-A0A1G1X5W0-F1
#
_entry.id   AF-A0A1G1X5W0-F1
#
_cell.length_a   1.000
_cell.length_b   1.000
_cell.length_c   1.000
_cell.angle_alpha   90.00
_cell.angle_beta   90.00
_cell.angle_gamma   90.00
#
_symmetry.space_group_name_H-M   'P 1'
#
loop_
_entity.id
_entity.type
_entity.pdbx_description
1 polymer ?
#
loop_
_entity_poly.entity_id
_entity_poly.type
_entity_poly.pdbx_seq_one_letter_code
_entity_poly.pdbx_strand_id
1 'polypeptide(L)'
;MIGKVIDDRPYGKVLIGLITTHTEKIRFGDGSLQYIPASFVYCDMDGMIASLQVLILDGEPYAGIGFLKNLSFGMDFNPSKKTLFLKR
;
A
#
# COMPACT_ATOMS: atom_id res chain seq x y z
N MET A 1 21.30 -3.77 -4.69
CA MET A 1 22.06 -2.67 -4.06
C MET A 1 21.05 -1.76 -3.38
N ILE A 2 20.98 -1.75 -2.05
CA ILE A 2 20.03 -0.91 -1.31
C ILE A 2 20.73 0.42 -1.04
N GLY A 3 20.31 1.47 -1.74
CA GLY A 3 20.78 2.84 -1.50
C GLY A 3 20.05 3.43 -0.30
N LYS A 4 20.81 3.90 0.70
CA LYS A 4 20.27 4.62 1.86
C LYS A 4 20.09 6.09 1.47
N VAL A 5 18.85 6.53 1.29
CA VAL A 5 18.52 7.96 1.27
C VAL A 5 18.38 8.41 2.73
N ILE A 6 19.19 9.36 3.15
CA ILE A 6 19.13 9.96 4.49
C ILE A 6 18.27 11.23 4.35
N ASP A 7 17.18 11.31 5.12
CA ASP A 7 16.28 12.46 5.23
C ASP A 7 16.49 13.11 6.61
N ASP A 8 16.89 14.38 6.62
CA ASP A 8 17.37 15.11 7.80
C ASP A 8 16.24 15.79 8.61
N ARG A 9 14.98 15.40 8.40
CA ARG A 9 13.81 15.97 9.11
C ARG A 9 13.61 15.33 10.50
N PRO A 10 13.13 16.11 11.51
CA PRO A 10 13.13 15.76 12.94
C PRO A 10 12.20 14.60 13.35
N TYR A 11 11.48 14.02 12.40
CA TYR A 11 10.74 12.78 12.58
C TYR A 11 11.39 11.75 11.68
N GLY A 12 12.01 10.74 12.27
CA GLY A 12 12.64 9.62 11.57
C GLY A 12 11.65 8.79 10.76
N LYS A 13 11.08 9.37 9.70
CA LYS A 13 10.60 8.62 8.56
C LYS A 13 11.87 8.11 7.90
N VAL A 14 12.24 6.86 8.19
CA VAL A 14 13.01 6.08 7.22
C VAL A 14 12.11 6.02 5.99
N LEU A 15 12.30 6.95 5.06
CA LEU A 15 11.88 6.78 3.69
C LEU A 15 12.69 5.58 3.21
N ILE A 16 12.14 4.37 3.44
CA ILE A 16 12.45 3.24 2.58
C ILE A 16 11.95 3.73 1.23
N GLY A 17 12.84 4.39 0.47
CA GLY A 17 12.52 4.90 -0.85
C GLY A 17 11.98 3.72 -1.62
N LEU A 18 10.67 3.70 -1.83
CA LEU A 18 10.01 2.59 -2.45
C LEU A 18 10.45 2.59 -3.90
N ILE A 19 11.35 1.67 -4.23
CA ILE A 19 11.84 1.52 -5.58
C ILE A 19 10.68 1.00 -6.42
N THR A 20 10.29 1.78 -7.42
CA THR A 20 9.36 1.32 -8.45
C THR A 20 9.97 0.11 -9.16
N THR A 21 9.26 -1.01 -9.17
CA THR A 21 9.71 -2.22 -9.87
C THR A 21 8.96 -2.45 -11.17
N HIS A 22 7.75 -1.90 -11.32
CA HIS A 22 6.91 -2.00 -12.51
C HIS A 22 5.86 -0.88 -12.53
N THR A 23 5.04 -0.83 -13.58
CA THR A 23 3.87 0.05 -13.68
C THR A 23 2.59 -0.78 -13.78
N GLU A 24 1.57 -0.38 -13.04
CA GLU A 24 0.25 -1.02 -13.06
C GLU A 24 -0.78 -0.17 -13.79
N LYS A 25 -1.66 -0.82 -14.56
CA LYS A 25 -2.75 -0.15 -15.27
C LYS A 25 -3.99 -0.13 -14.40
N ILE A 26 -4.28 1.01 -13.79
CA ILE A 26 -5.37 1.19 -12.83
C ILE A 26 -6.53 1.93 -13.45
N ARG A 27 -7.75 1.47 -13.16
CA ARG A 27 -8.99 2.18 -13.46
C ARG A 27 -9.44 2.97 -12.24
N PHE A 28 -9.60 4.27 -12.39
CA PHE A 28 -10.08 5.17 -11.34
C PHE A 28 -11.61 5.23 -11.30
N GLY A 29 -12.15 5.78 -10.21
CA GLY A 29 -13.60 5.89 -9.99
C GLY A 29 -14.33 6.75 -11.02
N ASP A 30 -13.61 7.64 -11.71
CA ASP A 30 -14.10 8.42 -12.85
C ASP A 30 -14.10 7.63 -14.18
N GLY A 31 -13.66 6.37 -14.15
CA GLY A 31 -13.55 5.49 -15.31
C GLY A 31 -12.25 5.62 -16.09
N SER A 32 -11.41 6.62 -15.79
CA SER A 32 -10.12 6.83 -16.45
C SER A 32 -9.16 5.66 -16.19
N LEU A 33 -8.27 5.41 -17.16
CA LEU A 33 -7.21 4.40 -17.06
C LEU A 33 -5.86 5.09 -17.02
N GLN A 34 -5.05 4.81 -16.01
CA GLN A 34 -3.72 5.40 -15.86
C GLN A 34 -2.69 4.34 -15.51
N TYR A 35 -1.44 4.56 -15.93
CA TYR A 35 -0.31 3.73 -15.55
C TYR A 35 0.34 4.32 -14.31
N ILE A 36 0.31 3.59 -13.21
CA ILE A 36 0.78 4.04 -11.91
C ILE A 36 2.04 3.25 -11.53
N PRO A 37 3.13 3.91 -11.09
CA PRO A 37 4.30 3.24 -10.54
C PRO A 37 3.90 2.27 -9.41
N ALA A 38 4.46 1.08 -9.39
CA ALA A 38 4.13 0.05 -8.40
C ALA A 38 5.38 -0.71 -7.94
N SER A 39 5.26 -1.36 -6.79
CA SER A 39 6.31 -2.19 -6.22
C SER A 39 5.73 -3.36 -5.42
N PHE A 40 6.55 -4.37 -5.15
CA PHE A 40 6.21 -5.45 -4.24
C PHE A 40 6.91 -5.18 -2.91
N VAL A 41 6.15 -5.17 -1.82
CA VAL A 41 6.65 -5.01 -0.46
C VAL A 41 6.32 -6.24 0.36
N TYR A 42 7.16 -6.51 1.35
CA TYR A 42 6.83 -7.47 2.40
C TYR A 42 6.15 -6.73 3.54
N CYS A 43 4.97 -7.21 3.92
CA CYS A 43 4.22 -6.69 5.06
C CYS A 43 4.16 -7.79 6.13
N ASP A 44 4.49 -7.44 7.37
CA ASP A 44 4.23 -8.26 8.55
C ASP A 44 2.97 -7.72 9.23
N MET A 45 1.94 -8.55 9.30
CA MET A 45 0.71 -8.28 10.04
C MET A 45 0.50 -9.38 11.07
N ASP A 46 0.83 -9.06 12.32
CA ASP A 46 0.63 -9.97 13.46
C ASP A 46 1.33 -11.33 13.27
N GLY A 47 2.57 -11.30 12.74
CA GLY A 47 3.40 -12.48 12.49
C GLY A 47 3.14 -13.17 11.16
N MET A 48 2.17 -12.69 10.36
CA MET A 48 1.96 -13.16 8.99
C MET A 48 2.72 -12.27 8.01
N ILE A 49 3.77 -12.85 7.40
CA ILE A 49 4.54 -12.20 6.35
C ILE A 49 3.88 -12.49 5.00
N ALA A 50 3.45 -11.43 4.31
CA ALA A 50 2.91 -11.51 2.96
C ALA A 50 3.62 -10.55 2.00
N SER A 51 3.81 -10.99 0.75
CA SER A 51 4.17 -10.10 -0.35
C SER A 51 2.92 -9.38 -0.82
N LEU A 52 3.00 -8.05 -0.91
CA LEU A 52 1.89 -7.18 -1.26
C LEU A 52 2.32 -6.25 -2.38
N GLN A 53 1.47 -6.13 -3.39
CA GLN A 53 1.65 -5.14 -4.43
C GLN A 53 1.12 -3.78 -3.94
N VAL A 54 1.99 -2.77 -3.93
CA VAL A 54 1.64 -1.39 -3.61
C VAL A 54 1.78 -0.52 -4.84
N LEU A 55 0.85 0.40 -5.01
CA LEU A 55 0.96 1.53 -5.91
C LEU A 55 1.79 2.62 -5.22
N ILE A 56 2.56 3.39 -5.97
CA ILE A 56 3.35 4.51 -5.45
C ILE A 56 2.71 5.78 -6.01
N LEU A 57 2.06 6.55 -5.15
CA LEU A 57 1.44 7.83 -5.47
C LEU A 57 2.06 8.90 -4.57
N ASP A 58 2.48 10.03 -5.14
CA ASP A 58 3.11 11.13 -4.41
C ASP A 58 4.28 10.72 -3.49
N GLY A 59 4.99 9.64 -3.86
CA GLY A 59 6.10 9.08 -3.09
C GLY A 59 5.69 8.17 -1.92
N GLU A 60 4.40 7.91 -1.72
CA GLU A 60 3.87 7.05 -0.66
C GLU A 60 3.29 5.73 -1.23
N PRO A 61 3.42 4.60 -0.50
CA PRO A 61 2.82 3.33 -0.91
C PRO A 61 1.33 3.25 -0.57
N TYR A 62 0.53 2.79 -1.53
CA TYR A 62 -0.90 2.54 -1.40
C TYR A 62 -1.22 1.08 -1.71
N ALA A 63 -1.88 0.39 -0.78
CA ALA A 63 -2.37 -0.96 -0.95
C ALA A 63 -3.90 -0.95 -1.09
N GLY A 64 -4.43 -1.67 -2.07
CA GLY A 64 -5.88 -1.85 -2.21
C GLY A 64 -6.41 -2.88 -1.20
N ILE A 65 -7.58 -2.63 -0.60
CA ILE A 65 -8.23 -3.49 0.42
C ILE A 65 -8.36 -4.99 0.07
N GLY A 66 -8.24 -5.35 -1.21
CA GLY A 66 -8.27 -6.74 -1.67
C GLY A 66 -7.19 -7.63 -1.06
N PHE A 67 -6.07 -7.06 -0.61
CA PHE A 67 -4.99 -7.83 0.04
C PHE A 67 -5.45 -8.53 1.33
N LEU A 68 -6.46 -7.96 2.02
CA LEU A 68 -7.01 -8.50 3.27
C LEU A 68 -7.60 -9.90 3.09
N LYS A 69 -8.08 -10.23 1.89
CA LYS A 69 -8.60 -11.57 1.57
C LYS A 69 -7.55 -12.66 1.75
N ASN A 70 -6.28 -12.35 1.53
CA ASN A 70 -5.18 -13.32 1.62
C ASN A 70 -4.68 -13.52 3.06
N LEU A 71 -5.21 -12.75 4.02
CA LEU A 71 -4.74 -12.71 5.40
C LEU A 71 -5.82 -13.14 6.40
N SER A 72 -6.93 -13.69 5.89
CA SER A 72 -8.10 -14.05 6.69
C SER A 72 -8.68 -12.88 7.48
N PHE A 73 -8.51 -11.64 7.01
CA PHE A 73 -9.17 -10.48 7.59
C PHE A 73 -10.52 -10.25 6.90
N GLY A 74 -11.57 -10.14 7.71
CA GLY A 74 -12.87 -9.63 7.30
C GLY A 74 -12.89 -8.10 7.31
N MET A 75 -13.80 -7.51 6.53
CA MET A 75 -13.99 -6.06 6.47
C MET A 75 -15.47 -5.73 6.57
N ASP A 76 -15.85 -4.95 7.59
CA ASP A 76 -17.19 -4.39 7.73
C ASP A 76 -17.18 -2.91 7.38
N PHE A 77 -18.10 -2.51 6.50
CA PHE A 77 -18.29 -1.11 6.15
C PHE A 77 -19.51 -0.54 6.87
N ASN A 78 -19.31 0.53 7.65
CA ASN A 78 -20.40 1.33 8.19
C ASN A 78 -20.60 2.59 7.32
N PRO A 79 -21.61 2.61 6.43
CA PRO A 79 -21.83 3.73 5.51
C PRO A 79 -22.22 5.02 6.26
N SER A 80 -22.99 4.91 7.34
CA SER A 80 -23.47 6.05 8.12
C SER A 80 -22.33 6.82 8.79
N LYS A 81 -21.28 6.11 9.22
CA LYS A 81 -20.09 6.69 9.85
C LYS A 81 -18.90 6.84 8.91
N LYS A 82 -19.04 6.44 7.63
CA LYS A 82 -17.94 6.36 6.65
C LYS A 82 -16.70 5.66 7.22
N THR A 83 -16.92 4.61 8.01
CA THR A 83 -15.86 3.90 8.74
C THR A 83 -15.72 2.48 8.20
N LEU A 84 -14.48 2.01 8.06
CA LEU A 84 -14.13 0.64 7.74
C LEU A 84 -13.57 -0.03 9.00
N PHE A 85 -14.12 -1.19 9.36
CA PHE A 85 -13.63 -2.01 10.46
C PHE A 85 -12.95 -3.25 9.90
N LEU A 86 -11.68 -3.41 10.23
CA LEU A 86 -10.94 -4.64 9.98
C LEU A 86 -11.19 -5.60 11.14
N LYS A 87 -11.61 -6.81 10.84
CA LYS A 87 -11.90 -7.86 11.82
C LYS A 87 -11.12 -9.12 11.45
N ARG A 88 -10.77 -9.91 12.45
CA ARG A 88 -10.20 -11.24 12.29
C ARG A 88 -11.23 -12.28 12.74
#